data_AF-A0A074MET5-F1
#
_entry.id   AF-A0A074MET5-F1
#
_cell.length_a   1.000
_cell.length_b   1.000
_cell.length_c   1.000
_cell.angle_alpha   90.00
_cell.angle_beta   90.00
_cell.angle_gamma   90.00
#
_symmetry.space_group_name_H-M   'P 1'
#
loop_
_entity.id
_entity.type
_entity.pdbx_description
1 polymer ?
#
loop_
_entity_poly.entity_id
_entity_poly.type
_entity_poly.pdbx_seq_one_letter_code
_entity_poly.pdbx_strand_id
1 'polypeptide(L)'
;MIERIRADLAAYEKAHRNPWNQRLHYIAFACAFFGWVFLLIDWRATVLLAVAHYTLSWIGHFFFEKNKPASFKRPLLGFYAGFLWFFFTTFRAGRN
;
A
#
# COMPACT_ATOMS: atom_id res chain seq x y z
N MET A 1 12.27 -5.04 -18.25
CA MET A 1 12.13 -4.75 -16.80
C MET A 1 11.16 -3.59 -16.54
N ILE A 2 11.40 -2.39 -17.10
CA ILE A 2 10.56 -1.21 -16.90
C ILE A 2 9.10 -1.43 -17.32
N GLU A 3 8.85 -2.04 -18.48
CA GLU A 3 7.48 -2.33 -18.95
C GLU A 3 6.67 -3.20 -17.98
N ARG A 4 7.34 -4.18 -17.33
CA ARG A 4 6.71 -5.02 -16.33
C ARG A 4 6.30 -4.21 -15.10
N ILE A 5 7.19 -3.36 -14.58
CA ILE A 5 6.88 -2.46 -13.46
C ILE A 5 5.69 -1.55 -13.78
N ARG A 6 5.63 -0.99 -14.99
CA ARG A 6 4.49 -0.16 -15.44
C ARG A 6 3.20 -0.97 -15.47
N ALA A 7 3.23 -2.17 -16.03
CA ALA A 7 2.06 -3.05 -16.08
C ALA A 7 1.56 -3.42 -14.67
N ASP A 8 2.46 -3.68 -13.74
CA ASP A 8 2.12 -4.03 -12.35
C ASP A 8 1.53 -2.83 -11.60
N LEU A 9 2.06 -1.63 -11.80
CA LEU A 9 1.50 -0.39 -11.26
C LEU A 9 0.12 -0.09 -11.85
N ALA A 10 -0.06 -0.25 -13.16
CA ALA A 10 -1.37 -0.08 -13.80
C ALA A 10 -2.39 -1.10 -13.26
N ALA A 11 -1.97 -2.34 -13.02
CA ALA A 11 -2.81 -3.36 -12.38
C ALA A 11 -3.15 -2.99 -10.92
N TYR A 12 -2.20 -2.42 -10.18
CA TYR A 12 -2.43 -1.89 -8.84
C TYR A 12 -3.47 -0.77 -8.86
N GLU A 13 -3.29 0.26 -9.68
CA GLU A 13 -4.24 1.39 -9.79
C GLU A 13 -5.63 0.92 -10.21
N LYS A 14 -5.73 -0.05 -11.12
CA LYS A 14 -7.02 -0.63 -11.54
C LYS A 14 -7.75 -1.34 -10.39
N ALA A 15 -7.02 -1.90 -9.44
CA ALA A 15 -7.58 -2.53 -8.24
C ALA A 15 -7.96 -1.51 -7.14
N HIS A 16 -7.52 -0.26 -7.28
CA HIS A 16 -7.71 0.82 -6.30
C HIS A 16 -8.27 2.09 -6.98
N ARG A 17 -9.51 2.05 -7.44
CA ARG A 17 -10.16 3.16 -8.16
C ARG A 17 -10.92 4.13 -7.25
N ASN A 18 -11.39 3.67 -6.09
CA ASN A 18 -12.15 4.49 -5.17
C ASN A 18 -11.21 5.47 -4.41
N PRO A 19 -11.50 6.78 -4.36
CA PRO A 19 -10.66 7.75 -3.65
C PRO A 19 -10.46 7.46 -2.16
N TRP A 20 -11.48 6.91 -1.48
CA TRP A 20 -11.37 6.53 -0.07
C TRP A 20 -10.47 5.31 0.12
N ASN A 21 -10.56 4.34 -0.80
CA ASN A 21 -9.64 3.20 -0.81
C ASN A 21 -8.18 3.64 -1.02
N GLN A 22 -7.95 4.59 -1.95
CA GLN A 22 -6.63 5.15 -2.20
C GLN A 22 -6.07 5.88 -0.97
N ARG A 23 -6.88 6.69 -0.28
CA ARG A 23 -6.48 7.36 0.96
C ARG A 23 -6.12 6.36 2.06
N LEU A 24 -6.94 5.33 2.25
CA LEU A 24 -6.66 4.27 3.23
C LEU A 24 -5.38 3.52 2.90
N HIS A 25 -5.15 3.19 1.62
CA HIS A 25 -3.91 2.55 1.18
C HIS A 25 -2.70 3.46 1.35
N TYR A 26 -2.84 4.77 1.12
CA TYR A 26 -1.75 5.71 1.37
C TYR A 26 -1.33 5.70 2.84
N ILE A 27 -2.29 5.80 3.77
CA ILE A 27 -2.02 5.71 5.22
C ILE A 27 -1.46 4.33 5.58
N ALA A 28 -2.01 3.26 5.01
CA ALA A 28 -1.54 1.90 5.24
C ALA A 28 -0.06 1.72 4.85
N PHE A 29 0.36 2.25 3.70
CA PHE A 29 1.75 2.16 3.25
C PHE A 29 2.68 3.13 4.00
N ALA A 30 2.16 4.25 4.51
CA ALA A 30 2.88 5.07 5.49
C ALA A 30 3.14 4.28 6.79
N CYS A 31 2.16 3.54 7.31
CA CYS A 31 2.36 2.65 8.46
C CYS A 31 3.41 1.59 8.16
N ALA A 32 3.36 0.92 7.00
CA ALA A 32 4.37 -0.05 6.61
C ALA A 32 5.78 0.57 6.52
N PHE A 33 5.90 1.76 5.94
CA PHE A 33 7.17 2.50 5.86
C PHE A 33 7.75 2.75 7.25
N PHE A 34 6.96 3.33 8.16
CA PHE A 34 7.42 3.55 9.53
C PHE A 34 7.68 2.24 10.27
N GLY A 35 6.92 1.17 10.00
CA GLY A 35 7.16 -0.15 10.58
C GLY A 35 8.57 -0.65 10.31
N TRP A 36 9.10 -0.42 9.09
CA TRP A 36 10.49 -0.72 8.76
C TRP A 36 11.50 0.19 9.46
N VAL A 37 11.20 1.48 9.60
CA VAL A 37 12.05 2.44 10.33
C VAL A 37 12.21 2.02 11.81
N PHE A 38 11.11 1.60 12.44
CA PHE A 38 11.09 1.22 13.85
C PHE A 38 11.60 -0.19 14.13
N LEU A 39 11.88 -1.00 13.11
CA LEU A 39 12.24 -2.42 13.27
C LEU A 39 13.42 -2.64 14.23
N LEU A 40 14.40 -1.74 14.21
CA LEU A 40 15.61 -1.80 15.04
C LEU A 40 15.55 -0.91 16.28
N ILE A 41 14.44 -0.18 16.47
CA ILE A 41 14.26 0.78 17.57
C ILE A 41 13.28 0.21 18.60
N ASP A 42 12.09 -0.17 18.14
CA ASP A 42 11.05 -0.81 18.94
C ASP A 42 10.23 -1.76 18.06
N TRP A 43 10.53 -3.06 18.19
CA TRP A 43 9.83 -4.10 17.44
C TRP A 43 8.31 -4.15 17.73
N ARG A 44 7.87 -3.68 18.91
CA ARG A 44 6.44 -3.63 19.26
C ARG A 44 5.72 -2.60 18.40
N ALA A 45 6.35 -1.44 18.20
CA ALA A 45 5.86 -0.42 17.27
C ALA A 45 5.79 -0.97 15.84
N THR A 46 6.78 -1.75 15.40
CA THR A 46 6.73 -2.43 14.10
C THR A 46 5.54 -3.37 13.97
N VAL A 47 5.25 -4.19 14.99
CA VAL A 47 4.09 -5.09 14.96
C VAL A 47 2.79 -4.30 14.89
N LEU A 48 2.63 -3.24 15.71
CA LEU A 48 1.46 -2.38 15.68
C LEU A 48 1.24 -1.76 14.29
N LEU A 49 2.31 -1.21 13.70
CA LEU A 49 2.28 -0.57 12.39
C LEU A 49 2.02 -1.57 11.26
N ALA A 50 2.55 -2.79 11.37
CA ALA A 50 2.26 -3.87 10.43
C ALA A 50 0.78 -4.28 10.49
N VAL A 51 0.20 -4.43 11.70
CA VAL A 51 -1.23 -4.70 11.86
C VAL A 51 -2.05 -3.57 11.25
N ALA A 52 -1.73 -2.30 11.56
CA ALA A 52 -2.41 -1.14 10.99
C ALA A 52 -2.36 -1.11 9.46
N HIS A 53 -1.20 -1.42 8.86
CA HIS A 53 -1.04 -1.54 7.41
C HIS A 53 -2.04 -2.53 6.80
N TYR A 54 -2.12 -3.75 7.32
CA TYR A 54 -3.04 -4.76 6.79
C TYR A 54 -4.50 -4.39 7.03
N THR A 55 -4.85 -3.93 8.24
CA THR A 55 -6.23 -3.57 8.57
C THR A 55 -6.75 -2.44 7.67
N LEU A 56 -5.99 -1.36 7.50
CA LEU A 56 -6.39 -0.23 6.66
C LEU A 56 -6.52 -0.64 5.18
N SER A 57 -5.58 -1.45 4.67
CA SER A 57 -5.61 -1.94 3.29
C SER A 57 -6.85 -2.82 3.04
N TRP A 58 -7.17 -3.71 3.98
CA TRP A 58 -8.35 -4.58 3.89
C TRP A 58 -9.66 -3.81 4.02
N ILE A 59 -9.75 -2.81 4.90
CA ILE A 59 -10.93 -1.94 4.98
C ILE A 59 -11.17 -1.27 3.63
N GLY A 60 -10.12 -0.74 3.01
CA GLY A 60 -10.16 -0.17 1.67
C GLY A 60 -10.76 -1.14 0.63
N HIS A 61 -10.21 -2.34 0.55
CA HIS A 61 -10.64 -3.35 -0.41
C HIS A 61 -12.07 -3.87 -0.18
N PHE A 62 -12.41 -4.21 1.06
CA PHE A 62 -13.69 -4.87 1.34
C PHE A 62 -14.87 -3.91 1.39
N PHE A 63 -14.69 -2.70 1.93
CA PHE A 63 -15.79 -1.75 2.09
C PHE A 63 -15.95 -0.83 0.88
N PHE A 64 -14.85 -0.37 0.27
CA PHE A 64 -14.91 0.63 -0.81
C PHE A 64 -14.79 0.02 -2.21
N GLU A 65 -13.82 -0.85 -2.45
CA GLU A 65 -13.68 -1.50 -3.77
C GLU A 65 -14.59 -2.72 -3.94
N LYS A 66 -14.98 -3.35 -2.82
CA LYS A 66 -15.72 -4.61 -2.78
C LYS A 66 -15.03 -5.71 -3.61
N ASN A 67 -13.71 -5.76 -3.57
CA ASN A 67 -12.90 -6.75 -4.28
C ASN A 67 -11.98 -7.53 -3.30
N LYS A 68 -11.40 -8.63 -3.78
CA LYS A 68 -10.44 -9.41 -2.98
C LYS A 68 -9.03 -8.80 -3.15
N PRO A 69 -8.35 -8.43 -2.06
CA PRO A 69 -6.97 -7.97 -2.06
C PRO A 69 -6.03 -8.87 -2.88
N ALA A 70 -5.10 -8.24 -3.60
CA ALA A 70 -4.04 -8.98 -4.31
C ALA A 70 -3.13 -9.75 -3.35
N SER A 71 -3.07 -9.34 -2.08
CA SER A 71 -2.27 -10.00 -1.04
C SER A 71 -2.62 -11.48 -0.82
N PHE A 72 -3.83 -11.91 -1.19
CA PHE A 72 -4.22 -13.33 -1.12
C PHE A 72 -3.65 -14.21 -2.23
N LYS A 73 -3.29 -13.64 -3.39
CA LYS A 73 -2.82 -14.41 -4.55
C LYS A 73 -1.37 -14.11 -4.91
N ARG A 74 -0.96 -12.85 -4.81
CA ARG A 74 0.36 -12.35 -5.20
C ARG A 74 0.86 -11.35 -4.14
N PRO A 75 1.17 -11.80 -2.92
CA PRO A 75 1.51 -10.93 -1.78
C PRO A 75 2.70 -10.03 -2.05
N LEU A 76 3.79 -10.58 -2.58
CA LEU A 76 4.99 -9.80 -2.93
C LEU A 76 4.67 -8.72 -3.97
N LEU A 77 3.80 -9.04 -4.94
CA LEU A 77 3.42 -8.10 -5.99
C LEU A 77 2.62 -6.93 -5.44
N GLY A 78 1.61 -7.21 -4.61
CA GLY A 78 0.84 -6.16 -3.96
C GLY A 78 1.71 -5.25 -3.09
N PHE A 79 2.68 -5.85 -2.40
CA PHE A 79 3.58 -5.12 -1.50
C PHE A 79 4.51 -4.16 -2.25
N TYR A 80 5.28 -4.62 -3.26
CA TYR A 80 6.18 -3.70 -3.96
C TYR A 80 5.42 -2.67 -4.79
N ALA A 81 4.32 -3.07 -5.46
CA ALA A 81 3.56 -2.16 -6.30
C ALA A 81 2.90 -1.07 -5.44
N GLY A 82 2.42 -1.42 -4.25
CA GLY A 82 1.87 -0.45 -3.30
C GLY A 82 2.91 0.49 -2.72
N PHE A 83 4.13 0.03 -2.40
CA PHE A 83 5.22 0.92 -1.99
C PHE A 83 5.63 1.88 -3.10
N LEU A 84 5.78 1.40 -4.34
CA LEU A 84 6.07 2.25 -5.49
C LEU A 84 4.98 3.30 -5.68
N TRP A 85 3.71 2.89 -5.63
CA TRP A 85 2.57 3.80 -5.72
C TRP A 85 2.58 4.84 -4.59
N PHE A 86 2.85 4.44 -3.34
CA PHE A 86 2.97 5.32 -2.18
C PHE A 86 4.05 6.40 -2.38
N PHE A 87 5.25 6.01 -2.78
CA PHE A 87 6.34 6.96 -3.03
C PHE A 87 6.02 7.88 -4.20
N PHE A 88 5.53 7.35 -5.34
CA PHE A 88 5.16 8.18 -6.49
C PHE A 88 4.08 9.20 -6.13
N THR A 89 3.06 8.82 -5.40
CA THR A 89 2.01 9.73 -4.93
C THR A 89 2.59 10.81 -4.03
N THR A 90 3.47 10.45 -3.10
CA THR A 90 4.15 11.40 -2.19
C THR A 90 5.01 12.41 -2.95
N PHE A 91 5.84 11.97 -3.89
CA PHE A 91 6.69 12.84 -4.70
C PHE A 91 5.93 13.69 -5.72
N ARG A 92 4.72 13.28 -6.11
CA ARG A 92 3.83 14.10 -6.95
C ARG A 92 3.14 15.17 -6.14
N ALA A 93 2.73 14.87 -4.90
CA ALA A 93 2.10 15.85 -4.02
C ALA A 93 3.04 17.02 -3.66
N GLY A 94 4.34 16.76 -3.46
CA GLY A 94 5.33 17.80 -3.15
C GLY A 94 5.82 18.64 -4.34
N ARG A 95 5.29 18.43 -5.55
CA ARG A 95 5.66 19.19 -6.76
C ARG A 95 4.58 20.19 -7.22
N ASN A 96 3.49 20.28 -6.48
CA ASN A 96 2.42 21.26 -6.67
C ASN A 96 2.50 22.32 -5.56
#